data_AF-A0A4R7TZG5-F1
#
_entry.id   AF-A0A4R7TZG5-F1
#
_cell.length_a   1.000
_cell.length_b   1.000
_cell.length_c   1.000
_cell.angle_alpha   90.00
_cell.angle_beta   90.00
_cell.angle_gamma   90.00
#
_symmetry.space_group_name_H-M   'P 1'
#
loop_
_entity.id
_entity.type
_entity.pdbx_description
1 polymer ?
#
loop_
_entity_poly.entity_id
_entity_poly.type
_entity_poly.pdbx_seq_one_letter_code
_entity_poly.pdbx_strand_id
1 'polypeptide(L)'
;MKKLLLLMPALLAPIPLAVSCFREETQEEKDEKLAKKYEKEYVDKQKYVFDDFEQFKMKDEYFEEQLKKDEYLWAKPDRNIKKYWLTGLFYGDFDKWYNDFQHKFNIFKKVMNKYASKEIIEYKNPNINADPIHLYYVKEVKFDFSRGIPSQSYYIQLFNGGFERIVRLFNIPNLNLNLSVKSPIWDLFNSFNIKTYYSKINITAMYEYVYSDTIEKMRDIFSVPKPYYKNEHFMTYPAGEEQYQGKGDWKPKVTFESFRGLEKSYSNNKFLNLRYKKSFDYGPSDIDREYLENYGNYNPLKFVSYRFEIIEYDPDKPDAEPSKVDKFVLSKHGI
;
A
#
# COMPACT_ATOMS: atom_id res chain seq x y z
N MET A 1 10.58 0.66 99.32
CA MET A 1 9.59 1.66 98.82
C MET A 1 10.28 2.99 98.57
N LYS A 2 10.54 3.33 97.30
CA LYS A 2 10.75 4.71 96.79
C LYS A 2 10.31 4.70 95.32
N LYS A 3 9.42 5.63 94.99
CA LYS A 3 8.78 5.85 93.67
C LYS A 3 9.82 6.29 92.64
N LEU A 4 9.66 5.87 91.38
CA LEU A 4 10.07 6.67 90.24
C LEU A 4 8.95 6.65 89.19
N LEU A 5 8.50 7.85 88.82
CA LEU A 5 7.46 8.11 87.82
C LEU A 5 7.87 7.56 86.45
N LEU A 6 6.96 6.85 85.80
CA LEU A 6 7.03 6.55 84.37
C LEU A 6 5.99 7.41 83.65
N LEU A 7 6.50 8.35 82.86
CA LEU A 7 5.75 9.17 81.91
C LEU A 7 5.02 8.28 80.89
N MET A 8 3.76 8.61 80.61
CA MET A 8 3.07 8.14 79.41
C MET A 8 3.66 8.81 78.16
N PRO A 9 3.83 8.06 77.06
CA PRO A 9 3.70 8.60 75.71
C PRO A 9 2.35 8.19 75.11
N ALA A 10 1.65 9.20 74.59
CA ALA A 10 0.36 9.10 73.95
C ALA A 10 0.39 8.16 72.72
N LEU A 11 -0.71 7.43 72.53
CA LEU A 11 -1.05 6.73 71.30
C LEU A 11 -0.98 7.68 70.10
N LEU A 12 0.02 7.48 69.23
CA LEU A 12 -0.04 7.91 67.85
C LEU A 12 -0.42 6.68 67.01
N ALA A 13 -1.70 6.60 66.67
CA ALA A 13 -2.19 5.63 65.70
C ALA A 13 -1.52 5.91 64.34
N PRO A 14 -1.07 4.89 63.60
CA PRO A 14 -0.57 5.09 62.26
C PRO A 14 -1.73 5.50 61.35
N ILE A 15 -1.63 6.68 60.75
CA ILE A 15 -2.49 7.12 59.66
C ILE A 15 -2.20 6.18 58.48
N PRO A 16 -3.18 5.42 57.96
CA PRO A 16 -2.97 4.68 56.73
C PRO A 16 -2.87 5.70 55.59
N LEU A 17 -1.66 5.96 55.13
CA LEU A 17 -1.41 6.57 53.83
C LEU A 17 -1.93 5.59 52.78
N ALA A 18 -3.16 5.81 52.32
CA ALA A 18 -3.70 5.14 51.15
C ALA A 18 -2.90 5.63 49.94
N VAL A 19 -1.83 4.90 49.62
CA VAL A 19 -1.17 5.00 48.33
C VAL A 19 -2.16 4.44 47.32
N SER A 20 -2.84 5.31 46.57
CA SER A 20 -3.60 4.88 45.40
C SER A 20 -2.60 4.35 44.38
N CYS A 21 -2.34 3.05 44.40
CA CYS A 21 -1.69 2.37 43.30
C CYS A 21 -2.62 2.49 42.09
N PHE A 22 -2.39 3.48 41.23
CA PHE A 22 -2.93 3.46 39.88
C PHE A 22 -2.33 2.26 39.18
N ARG A 23 -3.08 1.15 39.11
CA ARG A 23 -2.69 0.00 38.32
C ARG A 23 -2.75 0.42 36.86
N GLU A 24 -1.59 0.55 36.23
CA GLU A 24 -1.53 0.73 34.78
C GLU A 24 -2.12 -0.51 34.09
N GLU A 25 -3.02 -0.27 33.14
CA GLU A 25 -3.64 -1.34 32.38
C GLU A 25 -2.61 -2.05 31.52
N THR A 26 -2.66 -3.38 31.52
CA THR A 26 -1.77 -4.19 30.67
C THR A 26 -2.13 -3.99 29.19
N GLN A 27 -1.21 -4.31 28.28
CA GLN A 27 -1.51 -4.25 26.85
C GLN A 27 -2.65 -5.22 26.48
N GLU A 28 -2.73 -6.37 27.14
CA GLU A 28 -3.79 -7.35 26.93
C GLU A 28 -5.17 -6.81 27.34
N GLU A 29 -5.25 -6.13 28.49
CA GLU A 29 -6.48 -5.46 28.94
C GLU A 29 -6.92 -4.35 27.97
N LYS A 30 -5.96 -3.59 27.40
CA LYS A 30 -6.23 -2.57 26.37
C LYS A 30 -6.73 -3.20 25.07
N ASP A 31 -6.10 -4.29 24.63
CA ASP A 31 -6.48 -5.03 23.42
C ASP A 31 -7.88 -5.63 23.56
N GLU A 32 -8.23 -6.19 24.73
CA GLU A 32 -9.56 -6.73 25.00
C GLU A 32 -10.64 -5.63 24.99
N LYS A 33 -10.35 -4.47 25.60
CA LYS A 33 -11.25 -3.31 25.54
C LYS A 33 -11.44 -2.81 24.12
N LEU A 34 -10.37 -2.74 23.33
CA LEU A 34 -10.43 -2.33 21.93
C LEU A 34 -11.22 -3.35 21.09
N ALA A 35 -11.02 -4.65 21.32
CA ALA A 35 -11.78 -5.71 20.66
C ALA A 35 -13.29 -5.60 20.97
N LYS A 36 -13.67 -5.35 22.23
CA LYS A 36 -15.08 -5.11 22.62
C LYS A 36 -15.65 -3.84 21.98
N LYS A 37 -14.85 -2.77 21.84
CA LYS A 37 -15.24 -1.56 21.09
C LYS A 37 -15.51 -1.91 19.63
N TYR A 38 -14.65 -2.70 18.99
CA TYR A 38 -14.77 -3.10 17.60
C TYR A 38 -15.93 -4.05 17.33
N GLU A 39 -16.24 -4.95 18.26
CA GLU A 39 -17.45 -5.78 18.21
C GLU A 39 -18.68 -4.88 18.13
N LYS A 40 -18.82 -3.92 19.05
CA LYS A 40 -19.94 -2.97 19.06
C LYS A 40 -20.00 -2.06 17.84
N GLU A 41 -18.85 -1.55 17.39
CA GLU A 41 -18.83 -0.59 16.28
C GLU A 41 -19.02 -1.24 14.92
N TYR A 42 -18.36 -2.37 14.67
CA TYR A 42 -18.29 -2.96 13.34
C TYR A 42 -19.22 -4.16 13.17
N VAL A 43 -19.50 -4.92 14.24
CA VAL A 43 -20.39 -6.10 14.18
C VAL A 43 -21.82 -5.72 14.52
N ASP A 44 -22.07 -5.15 15.70
CA ASP A 44 -23.45 -4.84 16.15
C ASP A 44 -24.13 -3.82 15.23
N LYS A 45 -23.38 -2.82 14.76
CA LYS A 45 -23.87 -1.81 13.81
C LYS A 45 -23.74 -2.23 12.33
N GLN A 46 -23.21 -3.43 12.07
CA GLN A 46 -23.00 -3.96 10.70
C GLN A 46 -22.13 -3.07 9.80
N LYS A 47 -21.17 -2.34 10.41
CA LYS A 47 -20.24 -1.45 9.72
C LYS A 47 -18.94 -2.21 9.43
N TYR A 48 -18.91 -3.09 8.44
CA TYR A 48 -17.75 -3.99 8.23
C TYR A 48 -16.52 -3.37 7.57
N VAL A 49 -16.44 -2.04 7.47
CA VAL A 49 -15.31 -1.31 6.88
C VAL A 49 -14.42 -0.78 7.99
N PHE A 50 -13.18 -1.25 8.05
CA PHE A 50 -12.19 -0.75 9.01
C PHE A 50 -11.82 0.70 8.70
N ASP A 51 -12.08 1.59 9.65
CA ASP A 51 -11.79 3.02 9.54
C ASP A 51 -11.24 3.66 10.83
N ASP A 52 -10.92 2.87 11.86
CA ASP A 52 -10.27 3.34 13.10
C ASP A 52 -8.75 3.49 12.90
N PHE A 53 -8.38 4.44 12.04
CA PHE A 53 -7.03 4.95 11.88
C PHE A 53 -7.08 6.41 11.42
N GLU A 54 -6.09 7.19 11.83
CA GLU A 54 -5.89 8.51 11.25
C GLU A 54 -5.11 8.38 9.95
N GLN A 55 -5.47 9.15 8.92
CA GLN A 55 -4.71 9.19 7.69
C GLN A 55 -3.31 9.77 7.95
N PHE A 56 -2.26 9.05 7.55
CA PHE A 56 -0.89 9.58 7.61
C PHE A 56 -0.82 10.88 6.79
N LYS A 57 -0.35 11.96 7.44
CA LYS A 57 -0.22 13.28 6.82
C LYS A 57 1.20 13.47 6.35
N MET A 58 1.42 13.62 5.04
CA MET A 58 2.72 14.09 4.54
C MET A 58 2.96 15.52 5.01
N LYS A 59 4.18 15.77 5.48
CA LYS A 59 4.65 17.09 5.90
C LYS A 59 5.91 17.46 5.12
N ASP A 60 6.19 18.74 4.96
CA ASP A 60 7.35 19.18 4.18
C ASP A 60 8.68 18.80 4.87
N GLU A 61 8.71 18.74 6.20
CA GLU A 61 9.89 18.36 6.99
C GLU A 61 10.31 16.90 6.81
N TYR A 62 9.47 16.09 6.16
CA TYR A 62 9.79 14.73 5.76
C TYR A 62 10.71 14.66 4.55
N PHE A 63 10.93 15.78 3.85
CA PHE A 63 11.65 15.83 2.60
C PHE A 63 12.81 16.80 2.69
N GLU A 64 14.01 16.32 2.39
CA GLU A 64 15.20 17.14 2.27
C GLU A 64 15.54 17.32 0.80
N GLU A 65 15.44 18.56 0.29
CA GLU A 65 15.81 18.88 -1.09
C GLU A 65 17.32 18.78 -1.27
N GLN A 66 17.73 18.02 -2.28
CA GLN A 66 19.13 17.85 -2.64
C GLN A 66 19.43 18.72 -3.85
N LEU A 67 20.26 19.75 -3.66
CA LEU A 67 20.59 20.73 -4.71
C LEU A 67 21.49 20.17 -5.81
N LYS A 68 22.17 19.05 -5.55
CA LYS A 68 23.00 18.37 -6.55
C LYS A 68 22.09 17.64 -7.55
N LYS A 69 22.13 18.10 -8.80
CA LYS A 69 21.50 17.41 -9.92
C LYS A 69 22.15 16.05 -10.16
N ASP A 70 21.38 15.17 -10.77
CA ASP A 70 21.80 13.80 -11.10
C ASP A 70 22.23 13.76 -12.57
N GLU A 71 23.39 14.37 -12.84
CA GLU A 71 23.85 14.62 -14.21
C GLU A 71 24.07 13.34 -15.04
N TYR A 72 24.29 12.20 -14.36
CA TYR A 72 24.47 10.88 -14.98
C TYR A 72 23.16 10.09 -15.19
N LEU A 73 22.01 10.68 -14.86
CA LEU A 73 20.72 10.01 -15.00
C LEU A 73 19.97 10.50 -16.22
N TRP A 74 20.22 11.74 -16.65
CA TRP A 74 19.40 12.46 -17.62
C TRP A 74 20.18 12.73 -18.90
N ALA A 75 19.59 12.40 -20.05
CA ALA A 75 20.13 12.79 -21.37
C ALA A 75 20.18 14.33 -21.54
N LYS A 76 19.36 15.06 -20.78
CA LYS A 76 19.31 16.52 -20.71
C LYS A 76 19.47 16.99 -19.24
N PRO A 77 20.69 17.27 -18.76
CA PRO A 77 20.96 17.58 -17.35
C PRO A 77 20.45 18.97 -16.91
N ASP A 78 20.03 19.81 -17.85
CA ASP A 78 19.41 21.10 -17.60
C ASP A 78 17.97 20.99 -17.08
N ARG A 79 17.29 19.83 -17.25
CA ARG A 79 15.95 19.60 -16.70
C ARG A 79 15.93 19.88 -15.20
N ASN A 80 14.98 20.71 -14.77
CA ASN A 80 14.84 21.14 -13.39
C ASN A 80 14.01 20.13 -12.57
N ILE A 81 14.48 18.88 -12.53
CA ILE A 81 13.82 17.83 -11.74
C ILE A 81 14.36 17.89 -10.31
N LYS A 82 13.46 18.10 -9.36
CA LYS A 82 13.84 18.22 -7.95
C LYS A 82 14.13 16.87 -7.32
N LYS A 83 15.27 16.77 -6.65
CA LYS A 83 15.70 15.56 -5.96
C LYS A 83 15.41 15.69 -4.46
N TYR A 84 14.81 14.67 -3.88
CA TYR A 84 14.50 14.63 -2.45
C TYR A 84 15.03 13.37 -1.76
N TRP A 85 15.42 13.52 -0.51
CA TRP A 85 15.59 12.41 0.44
C TRP A 85 14.46 12.44 1.47
N LEU A 86 14.09 11.25 1.98
CA LEU A 86 13.21 11.17 3.14
C LEU A 86 14.04 11.32 4.42
N THR A 87 13.59 12.19 5.31
CA THR A 87 14.31 12.52 6.56
C THR A 87 14.07 11.47 7.64
N GLY A 88 14.88 11.50 8.71
CA GLY A 88 14.66 10.67 9.90
C GLY A 88 13.30 10.90 10.57
N LEU A 89 12.75 12.11 10.44
CA LEU A 89 11.40 12.45 10.95
C LEU A 89 10.32 11.64 10.24
N PHE A 90 10.43 11.49 8.91
CA PHE A 90 9.52 10.64 8.15
C PHE A 90 9.58 9.20 8.67
N TYR A 91 10.77 8.64 8.84
CA TYR A 91 10.92 7.26 9.28
C TYR A 91 10.32 7.02 10.67
N GLY A 92 10.58 7.92 11.63
CA GLY A 92 10.03 7.81 12.98
C GLY A 92 8.51 7.92 13.01
N ASP A 93 7.95 8.92 12.32
CA ASP A 93 6.49 9.12 12.29
C ASP A 93 5.79 8.00 11.51
N PHE A 94 6.37 7.55 10.39
CA PHE A 94 5.82 6.46 9.58
C PHE A 94 5.83 5.14 10.35
N ASP A 95 6.94 4.78 11.01
CA ASP A 95 7.03 3.52 11.75
C ASP A 95 6.03 3.50 12.91
N LYS A 96 5.88 4.62 13.63
CA LYS A 96 4.87 4.75 14.68
C LYS A 96 3.46 4.58 14.14
N TRP A 97 3.13 5.27 13.04
CA TRP A 97 1.82 5.17 12.41
C TRP A 97 1.52 3.78 11.88
N TYR A 98 2.48 3.16 11.17
CA TYR A 98 2.33 1.84 10.56
C TYR A 98 2.12 0.78 11.64
N ASN A 99 2.87 0.84 12.74
CA ASN A 99 2.71 -0.10 13.85
C ASN A 99 1.34 0.05 14.54
N ASP A 100 0.85 1.27 14.76
CA ASP A 100 -0.50 1.51 15.30
C ASP A 100 -1.60 0.99 14.35
N PHE A 101 -1.48 1.30 13.05
CA PHE A 101 -2.39 0.81 12.01
C PHE A 101 -2.44 -0.71 12.00
N GLN A 102 -1.29 -1.39 11.95
CA GLN A 102 -1.21 -2.84 11.91
C GLN A 102 -1.77 -3.46 13.20
N HIS A 103 -1.47 -2.89 14.36
CA HIS A 103 -1.99 -3.35 15.64
C HIS A 103 -3.52 -3.31 15.69
N LYS A 104 -4.10 -2.15 15.39
CA LYS A 104 -5.56 -1.95 15.33
C LYS A 104 -6.20 -2.84 14.28
N PHE A 105 -5.63 -2.91 13.09
CA PHE A 105 -6.15 -3.73 12.00
C PHE A 105 -6.11 -5.23 12.35
N ASN A 106 -5.08 -5.70 13.05
CA ASN A 106 -5.00 -7.08 13.52
C ASN A 106 -6.10 -7.42 14.54
N ILE A 107 -6.43 -6.51 15.46
CA ILE A 107 -7.55 -6.67 16.40
C ILE A 107 -8.87 -6.69 15.64
N PHE A 108 -9.05 -5.78 14.67
CA PHE A 108 -10.23 -5.77 13.79
C PHE A 108 -10.41 -7.12 13.07
N LYS A 109 -9.35 -7.65 12.45
CA LYS A 109 -9.40 -8.98 11.80
C LYS A 109 -9.82 -10.06 12.77
N LYS A 110 -9.28 -10.09 14.00
CA LYS A 110 -9.67 -11.09 15.02
C LYS A 110 -11.16 -11.01 15.35
N VAL A 111 -11.70 -9.81 15.56
CA VAL A 111 -13.12 -9.56 15.84
C VAL A 111 -13.99 -10.03 14.67
N MET A 112 -13.62 -9.64 13.44
CA MET A 112 -14.35 -10.04 12.24
C MET A 112 -14.37 -11.56 12.05
N ASN A 113 -13.23 -12.24 12.21
CA ASN A 113 -13.19 -13.71 12.09
C ASN A 113 -14.07 -14.40 13.15
N LYS A 114 -14.14 -13.85 14.36
CA LYS A 114 -14.89 -14.46 15.46
C LYS A 114 -16.40 -14.27 15.32
N TYR A 115 -16.84 -13.06 14.95
CA TYR A 115 -18.25 -12.69 15.06
C TYR A 115 -18.94 -12.36 13.73
N ALA A 116 -18.18 -12.12 12.66
CA ALA A 116 -18.69 -11.72 11.36
C ALA A 116 -17.93 -12.40 10.20
N SER A 117 -17.56 -13.67 10.36
CA SER A 117 -16.74 -14.39 9.36
C SER A 117 -17.40 -14.47 7.98
N LYS A 118 -18.74 -14.50 7.92
CA LYS A 118 -19.52 -14.48 6.67
C LYS A 118 -19.40 -13.17 5.88
N GLU A 119 -18.91 -12.11 6.52
CA GLU A 119 -18.72 -10.78 5.94
C GLU A 119 -17.31 -10.58 5.37
N ILE A 120 -16.38 -11.48 5.72
CA ILE A 120 -15.04 -11.52 5.17
C ILE A 120 -15.12 -12.11 3.77
N ILE A 121 -14.48 -11.46 2.79
CA ILE A 121 -14.44 -11.98 1.44
C ILE A 121 -13.25 -12.90 1.29
N GLU A 122 -13.50 -14.09 0.79
CA GLU A 122 -12.45 -15.00 0.38
C GLU A 122 -12.16 -14.83 -1.11
N TYR A 123 -10.90 -14.57 -1.44
CA TYR A 123 -10.39 -14.65 -2.80
C TYR A 123 -9.52 -15.90 -2.95
N LYS A 124 -9.93 -16.78 -3.87
CA LYS A 124 -9.14 -17.93 -4.29
C LYS A 124 -9.09 -17.97 -5.80
N ASN A 125 -7.90 -17.92 -6.35
CA ASN A 125 -7.69 -18.17 -7.77
C ASN A 125 -7.51 -19.68 -7.98
N PRO A 126 -8.40 -20.38 -8.71
CA PRO A 126 -8.30 -21.82 -8.89
C PRO A 126 -7.12 -22.24 -9.78
N ASN A 127 -6.56 -21.31 -10.57
CA ASN A 127 -5.46 -21.58 -11.49
C ASN A 127 -4.08 -21.51 -10.79
N ILE A 128 -4.02 -20.97 -9.57
CA ILE A 128 -2.80 -20.93 -8.76
C ILE A 128 -3.06 -21.78 -7.52
N ASN A 129 -2.17 -22.74 -7.25
CA ASN A 129 -2.25 -23.55 -6.03
C ASN A 129 -1.80 -22.74 -4.81
N ALA A 130 -2.66 -21.82 -4.37
CA ALA A 130 -2.45 -20.95 -3.22
C ALA A 130 -3.61 -21.06 -2.23
N ASP A 131 -3.29 -20.86 -0.95
CA ASP A 131 -4.29 -20.75 0.11
C ASP A 131 -5.26 -19.59 -0.19
N PRO A 132 -6.55 -19.75 0.15
CA PRO A 132 -7.50 -18.65 0.03
C PRO A 132 -7.06 -17.43 0.82
N ILE A 133 -7.27 -16.25 0.25
CA ILE A 133 -6.89 -14.98 0.84
C ILE A 133 -8.14 -14.34 1.45
N HIS A 134 -8.12 -14.11 2.77
CA HIS A 134 -9.16 -13.36 3.46
C HIS A 134 -8.96 -11.86 3.24
N LEU A 135 -9.89 -11.23 2.54
CA LEU A 135 -9.91 -9.81 2.26
C LEU A 135 -10.90 -9.10 3.19
N TYR A 136 -10.40 -8.07 3.85
CA TYR A 136 -11.16 -7.24 4.77
C TYR A 136 -11.39 -5.87 4.13
N TYR A 137 -12.58 -5.30 4.26
CA TYR A 137 -12.84 -3.96 3.78
C TYR A 137 -12.15 -2.93 4.64
N VAL A 138 -11.35 -2.06 4.01
CA VAL A 138 -10.61 -1.00 4.68
C VAL A 138 -10.92 0.32 4.00
N LYS A 139 -11.18 1.38 4.76
CA LYS A 139 -11.29 2.74 4.19
C LYS A 139 -10.01 3.07 3.42
N GLU A 140 -10.12 3.74 2.28
CA GLU A 140 -8.96 4.03 1.42
C GLU A 140 -7.83 4.72 2.20
N VAL A 141 -6.61 4.18 2.08
CA VAL A 141 -5.42 4.71 2.74
C VAL A 141 -4.55 5.41 1.71
N LYS A 142 -4.34 6.71 1.87
CA LYS A 142 -3.68 7.56 0.87
C LYS A 142 -2.25 7.88 1.22
N PHE A 143 -1.31 7.63 0.32
CA PHE A 143 0.07 8.06 0.43
C PHE A 143 0.42 8.82 -0.84
N ASP A 144 0.47 10.15 -0.74
CA ASP A 144 0.84 11.03 -1.84
C ASP A 144 2.13 11.77 -1.52
N PHE A 145 3.22 11.33 -2.13
CA PHE A 145 4.54 11.91 -1.93
C PHE A 145 4.80 13.15 -2.81
N SER A 146 3.82 13.59 -3.61
CA SER A 146 4.00 14.68 -4.57
C SER A 146 4.23 16.03 -3.93
N ARG A 147 3.61 16.29 -2.77
CA ARG A 147 3.48 17.65 -2.20
C ARG A 147 2.95 18.66 -3.24
N GLY A 148 2.09 18.21 -4.16
CA GLY A 148 1.57 19.03 -5.25
C GLY A 148 2.54 19.25 -6.43
N ILE A 149 3.71 18.62 -6.43
CA ILE A 149 4.66 18.66 -7.55
C ILE A 149 4.30 17.55 -8.56
N PRO A 150 4.26 17.82 -9.88
CA PRO A 150 4.02 16.79 -10.88
C PRO A 150 5.05 15.64 -10.80
N SER A 151 4.62 14.40 -10.98
CA SER A 151 5.48 13.21 -10.80
C SER A 151 6.73 13.19 -11.68
N GLN A 152 6.70 13.85 -12.85
CA GLN A 152 7.84 14.01 -13.77
C GLN A 152 8.83 15.12 -13.36
N SER A 153 8.49 15.95 -12.36
CA SER A 153 9.25 17.13 -11.94
C SER A 153 9.96 16.96 -10.60
N TYR A 154 9.78 15.83 -9.93
CA TYR A 154 10.56 15.47 -8.76
C TYR A 154 10.81 13.97 -8.72
N TYR A 155 11.76 13.56 -7.90
CA TYR A 155 11.89 12.17 -7.48
C TYR A 155 12.48 12.07 -6.08
N ILE A 156 12.16 10.97 -5.42
CA ILE A 156 12.76 10.60 -4.15
C ILE A 156 13.89 9.62 -4.43
N GLN A 157 15.06 9.88 -3.87
CA GLN A 157 16.12 8.89 -3.81
C GLN A 157 15.98 8.12 -2.49
N LEU A 158 15.67 6.84 -2.59
CA LEU A 158 15.54 5.94 -1.46
C LEU A 158 16.79 5.06 -1.35
N PHE A 159 17.30 4.92 -0.13
CA PHE A 159 18.25 3.88 0.24
C PHE A 159 17.50 2.69 0.83
N ASN A 160 18.19 1.55 1.09
CA ASN A 160 17.57 0.29 1.53
C ASN A 160 16.48 0.47 2.61
N GLY A 161 16.78 1.20 3.69
CA GLY A 161 15.81 1.41 4.79
C GLY A 161 14.60 2.26 4.42
N GLY A 162 14.75 3.22 3.50
CA GLY A 162 13.63 4.00 2.98
C GLY A 162 12.78 3.15 2.03
N PHE A 163 13.43 2.34 1.19
CA PHE A 163 12.71 1.48 0.26
C PHE A 163 11.94 0.36 0.95
N GLU A 164 12.50 -0.26 1.99
CA GLU A 164 11.82 -1.27 2.80
C GLU A 164 10.48 -0.73 3.35
N ARG A 165 10.46 0.52 3.82
CA ARG A 165 9.24 1.18 4.32
C ARG A 165 8.22 1.44 3.21
N ILE A 166 8.67 1.80 2.01
CA ILE A 166 7.78 1.90 0.85
C ILE A 166 7.18 0.54 0.49
N VAL A 167 7.96 -0.55 0.52
CA VAL A 167 7.43 -1.90 0.25
C VAL A 167 6.39 -2.30 1.31
N ARG A 168 6.56 -1.91 2.59
CA ARG A 168 5.55 -2.13 3.63
C ARG A 168 4.20 -1.49 3.31
N LEU A 169 4.16 -0.38 2.57
CA LEU A 169 2.89 0.23 2.14
C LEU A 169 2.05 -0.75 1.31
N PHE A 170 2.67 -1.60 0.50
CA PHE A 170 1.95 -2.57 -0.33
C PHE A 170 1.24 -3.66 0.49
N ASN A 171 1.52 -3.79 1.79
CA ASN A 171 0.76 -4.65 2.69
C ASN A 171 -0.50 -3.97 3.28
N ILE A 172 -0.75 -2.70 2.95
CA ILE A 172 -1.93 -1.95 3.38
C ILE A 172 -3.07 -2.20 2.38
N PRO A 173 -4.21 -2.79 2.80
CA PRO A 173 -5.36 -2.95 1.93
C PRO A 173 -5.95 -1.60 1.51
N ASN A 174 -6.48 -1.56 0.29
CA ASN A 174 -7.10 -0.38 -0.31
C ASN A 174 -6.15 0.84 -0.37
N LEU A 175 -4.85 0.60 -0.59
CA LEU A 175 -3.84 1.65 -0.75
C LEU A 175 -4.10 2.47 -2.02
N ASN A 176 -3.98 3.78 -1.86
CA ASN A 176 -3.83 4.78 -2.91
C ASN A 176 -2.43 5.39 -2.82
N LEU A 177 -1.53 5.01 -3.72
CA LEU A 177 -0.14 5.44 -3.73
C LEU A 177 0.14 6.36 -4.92
N ASN A 178 0.76 7.50 -4.66
CA ASN A 178 1.42 8.32 -5.66
C ASN A 178 2.88 8.55 -5.25
N LEU A 179 3.80 8.00 -6.04
CA LEU A 179 5.22 7.98 -5.73
C LEU A 179 6.04 8.30 -6.98
N SER A 180 7.04 9.16 -6.83
CA SER A 180 8.06 9.38 -7.84
C SER A 180 9.44 9.08 -7.25
N VAL A 181 10.20 8.16 -7.84
CA VAL A 181 11.39 7.57 -7.22
C VAL A 181 12.46 7.20 -8.25
N LYS A 182 13.74 7.53 -7.98
CA LYS A 182 14.85 7.38 -8.95
C LYS A 182 14.96 5.98 -9.53
N SER A 183 14.97 4.95 -8.70
CA SER A 183 14.97 3.55 -9.10
C SER A 183 14.80 2.75 -7.82
N PRO A 184 13.61 2.20 -7.56
CA PRO A 184 13.46 1.42 -6.37
C PRO A 184 14.22 0.09 -6.50
N ILE A 185 14.67 -0.44 -5.37
CA ILE A 185 15.38 -1.72 -5.31
C ILE A 185 14.32 -2.80 -5.43
N TRP A 186 13.79 -2.99 -6.64
CA TRP A 186 12.57 -3.74 -6.87
C TRP A 186 12.63 -5.18 -6.32
N ASP A 187 13.82 -5.77 -6.22
CA ASP A 187 14.02 -7.08 -5.62
C ASP A 187 13.63 -7.17 -4.14
N LEU A 188 13.57 -6.04 -3.43
CA LEU A 188 13.03 -6.01 -2.07
C LEU A 188 11.54 -6.37 -2.03
N PHE A 189 10.78 -6.33 -3.14
CA PHE A 189 9.43 -6.91 -3.14
C PHE A 189 9.44 -8.44 -2.93
N ASN A 190 10.51 -9.13 -3.32
CA ASN A 190 10.62 -10.58 -3.22
C ASN A 190 10.74 -11.06 -1.76
N SER A 191 11.16 -10.19 -0.84
CA SER A 191 11.26 -10.52 0.59
C SER A 191 9.96 -10.32 1.37
N PHE A 192 8.89 -9.77 0.75
CA PHE A 192 7.62 -9.53 1.40
C PHE A 192 6.51 -10.44 0.86
N ASN A 193 5.77 -11.05 1.77
CA ASN A 193 4.55 -11.78 1.44
C ASN A 193 3.35 -10.81 1.36
N ILE A 194 3.23 -10.14 0.23
CA ILE A 194 2.17 -9.18 -0.05
C ILE A 194 0.96 -9.90 -0.63
N LYS A 195 -0.17 -9.89 0.11
CA LYS A 195 -1.44 -10.52 -0.29
C LYS A 195 -2.61 -9.62 0.09
N THR A 196 -2.87 -8.60 -0.73
CA THR A 196 -3.93 -7.62 -0.49
C THR A 196 -4.35 -6.95 -1.79
N TYR A 197 -5.36 -6.07 -1.72
CA TYR A 197 -5.87 -5.31 -2.86
C TYR A 197 -5.59 -3.81 -2.72
N TYR A 198 -5.70 -3.08 -3.84
CA TYR A 198 -5.36 -1.67 -3.96
C TYR A 198 -6.49 -0.86 -4.60
N SER A 199 -6.57 0.42 -4.26
CA SER A 199 -7.43 1.36 -5.00
C SER A 199 -6.68 1.97 -6.18
N LYS A 200 -5.46 2.46 -5.96
CA LYS A 200 -4.68 3.14 -7.00
C LYS A 200 -3.20 3.03 -6.68
N ILE A 201 -2.39 2.65 -7.65
CA ILE A 201 -0.93 2.68 -7.54
C ILE A 201 -0.40 3.47 -8.72
N ASN A 202 0.23 4.62 -8.49
CA ASN A 202 0.93 5.38 -9.51
C ASN A 202 2.38 5.52 -9.07
N ILE A 203 3.29 5.00 -9.88
CA ILE A 203 4.71 5.11 -9.65
C ILE A 203 5.35 5.67 -10.90
N THR A 204 6.09 6.77 -10.74
CA THR A 204 7.01 7.28 -11.75
C THR A 204 8.43 6.90 -11.33
N ALA A 205 9.15 6.15 -12.16
CA ALA A 205 10.47 5.65 -11.80
C ALA A 205 11.37 5.33 -12.99
N MET A 206 12.59 4.89 -12.70
CA MET A 206 13.44 4.14 -13.61
C MET A 206 13.21 2.64 -13.42
N TYR A 207 13.07 1.90 -14.51
CA TYR A 207 12.71 0.46 -14.49
C TYR A 207 13.73 -0.42 -15.22
N GLU A 208 14.95 0.06 -15.49
CA GLU A 208 15.92 -0.70 -16.30
C GLU A 208 16.35 -2.03 -15.66
N TYR A 209 16.54 -2.04 -14.33
CA TYR A 209 17.10 -3.17 -13.57
C TYR A 209 16.03 -4.01 -12.87
N VAL A 210 14.93 -4.31 -13.55
CA VAL A 210 13.89 -5.21 -13.04
C VAL A 210 14.18 -6.62 -13.55
N TYR A 211 14.44 -7.55 -12.63
CA TYR A 211 14.68 -8.96 -12.96
C TYR A 211 13.36 -9.70 -13.22
N SER A 212 13.44 -10.88 -13.85
CA SER A 212 12.28 -11.73 -14.12
C SER A 212 11.49 -12.07 -12.85
N ASP A 213 12.18 -12.39 -11.77
CA ASP A 213 11.57 -12.77 -10.49
C ASP A 213 10.76 -11.60 -9.90
N THR A 214 11.24 -10.38 -10.11
CA THR A 214 10.54 -9.15 -9.74
C THR A 214 9.27 -8.95 -10.57
N ILE A 215 9.31 -9.24 -11.89
CA ILE A 215 8.12 -9.21 -12.75
C ILE A 215 7.10 -10.22 -12.22
N GLU A 216 7.50 -11.46 -11.96
CA GLU A 216 6.65 -12.50 -11.39
C GLU A 216 6.07 -12.07 -10.03
N LYS A 217 6.87 -11.42 -9.20
CA LYS A 217 6.38 -10.91 -7.92
C LYS A 217 5.34 -9.80 -8.10
N MET A 218 5.51 -8.91 -9.07
CA MET A 218 4.49 -7.91 -9.40
C MET A 218 3.21 -8.57 -9.95
N ARG A 219 3.34 -9.61 -10.78
CA ARG A 219 2.19 -10.41 -11.26
C ARG A 219 1.40 -10.98 -10.09
N ASP A 220 2.08 -11.57 -9.10
CA ASP A 220 1.50 -12.10 -7.86
C ASP A 220 0.81 -11.01 -7.02
N ILE A 221 1.49 -9.88 -6.77
CA ILE A 221 0.97 -8.75 -5.98
C ILE A 221 -0.36 -8.23 -6.55
N PHE A 222 -0.44 -8.04 -7.87
CA PHE A 222 -1.64 -7.51 -8.51
C PHE A 222 -2.66 -8.57 -8.91
N SER A 223 -2.39 -9.85 -8.62
CA SER A 223 -3.34 -10.95 -8.86
C SER A 223 -4.53 -10.97 -7.91
N VAL A 224 -4.45 -10.21 -6.81
CA VAL A 224 -5.51 -10.06 -5.81
C VAL A 224 -6.38 -8.85 -6.20
N PRO A 225 -7.55 -9.06 -6.83
CA PRO A 225 -8.37 -7.97 -7.32
C PRO A 225 -9.07 -7.24 -6.17
N LYS A 226 -9.51 -6.01 -6.43
CA LYS A 226 -10.25 -5.22 -5.45
C LYS A 226 -11.67 -5.78 -5.29
N PRO A 227 -12.16 -6.08 -4.08
CA PRO A 227 -13.54 -6.47 -3.91
C PRO A 227 -14.51 -5.29 -4.10
N TYR A 228 -15.73 -5.57 -4.58
CA TYR A 228 -16.83 -4.59 -4.52
C TYR A 228 -17.22 -4.37 -3.06
N TYR A 229 -17.38 -3.12 -2.61
CA TYR A 229 -17.86 -2.88 -1.25
C TYR A 229 -19.33 -3.28 -1.13
N LYS A 230 -19.74 -3.90 -0.01
CA LYS A 230 -21.14 -4.29 0.21
C LYS A 230 -22.14 -3.13 0.11
N ASN A 231 -21.74 -1.89 0.42
CA ASN A 231 -22.60 -0.71 0.23
C ASN A 231 -22.55 -0.14 -1.21
N GLU A 232 -21.63 -0.61 -2.05
CA GLU A 232 -21.65 -0.40 -3.51
C GLU A 232 -22.59 -1.42 -4.21
N HIS A 233 -23.03 -2.49 -3.53
CA HIS A 233 -24.02 -3.45 -4.07
C HIS A 233 -25.44 -2.90 -4.24
N PHE A 234 -25.77 -1.72 -3.68
CA PHE A 234 -27.09 -1.08 -3.91
C PHE A 234 -27.12 -0.08 -5.05
N MET A 235 -26.03 0.07 -5.80
CA MET A 235 -26.09 0.57 -7.17
C MET A 235 -26.09 -0.66 -8.07
N THR A 236 -27.27 -1.25 -8.24
CA THR A 236 -27.55 -2.33 -9.18
C THR A 236 -27.19 -1.91 -10.60
N TYR A 237 -25.92 -2.08 -10.98
CA TYR A 237 -25.57 -2.13 -12.40
C TYR A 237 -25.85 -3.55 -12.88
N PRO A 238 -26.84 -3.76 -13.78
CA PRO A 238 -27.11 -5.07 -14.33
C PRO A 238 -25.84 -5.59 -15.02
N ALA A 239 -25.60 -6.90 -14.88
CA ALA A 239 -24.49 -7.58 -15.55
C ALA A 239 -24.55 -7.29 -17.07
N GLY A 240 -23.52 -6.61 -17.58
CA GLY A 240 -23.42 -6.19 -18.97
C GLY A 240 -22.06 -5.56 -19.26
N GLU A 241 -21.73 -5.44 -20.55
CA GLU A 241 -20.46 -4.92 -21.08
C GLU A 241 -20.01 -3.56 -20.51
N GLU A 242 -20.94 -2.79 -19.92
CA GLU A 242 -20.67 -1.50 -19.27
C GLU A 242 -19.73 -1.61 -18.03
N GLN A 243 -19.69 -2.75 -17.33
CA GLN A 243 -18.69 -2.99 -16.27
C GLN A 243 -17.25 -2.99 -16.82
N TYR A 244 -17.07 -3.34 -18.09
CA TYR A 244 -15.78 -3.33 -18.77
C TYR A 244 -15.52 -2.01 -19.51
N GLN A 245 -16.57 -1.28 -19.92
CA GLN A 245 -16.44 -0.06 -20.74
C GLN A 245 -16.59 1.29 -19.99
N GLY A 246 -17.02 1.30 -18.71
CA GLY A 246 -17.21 2.55 -17.96
C GLY A 246 -15.92 3.37 -17.72
N LYS A 247 -15.87 4.57 -18.29
CA LYS A 247 -14.94 5.67 -17.93
C LYS A 247 -15.29 6.20 -16.53
N GLY A 248 -14.53 5.77 -15.52
CA GLY A 248 -14.69 6.29 -14.17
C GLY A 248 -13.44 6.07 -13.34
N ASP A 249 -13.03 7.10 -12.60
CA ASP A 249 -11.86 7.13 -11.70
C ASP A 249 -12.00 6.20 -10.49
N TRP A 250 -13.17 5.57 -10.30
CA TRP A 250 -13.46 4.67 -9.17
C TRP A 250 -12.89 3.24 -9.33
N LYS A 251 -12.63 2.78 -10.56
CA LYS A 251 -12.05 1.43 -10.78
C LYS A 251 -10.56 1.43 -10.50
N PRO A 252 -10.02 0.35 -9.92
CA PRO A 252 -8.66 0.35 -9.45
C PRO A 252 -7.67 0.44 -10.62
N LYS A 253 -6.66 1.29 -10.46
CA LYS A 253 -5.70 1.64 -11.52
C LYS A 253 -4.27 1.44 -11.04
N VAL A 254 -3.46 0.83 -11.89
CA VAL A 254 -2.01 0.67 -11.68
C VAL A 254 -1.28 1.36 -12.83
N THR A 255 -0.42 2.32 -12.51
CA THR A 255 0.35 3.09 -13.48
C THR A 255 1.84 2.97 -13.15
N PHE A 256 2.62 2.54 -14.15
CA PHE A 256 4.07 2.53 -14.09
C PHE A 256 4.62 3.39 -15.21
N GLU A 257 5.13 4.56 -14.87
CA GLU A 257 5.56 5.57 -15.83
C GLU A 257 7.06 5.82 -15.73
N SER A 258 7.79 5.68 -16.84
CA SER A 258 9.20 6.05 -16.84
C SER A 258 9.36 7.56 -16.75
N PHE A 259 10.48 8.03 -16.18
CA PHE A 259 10.78 9.45 -16.33
C PHE A 259 11.08 9.81 -17.78
N ARG A 260 10.66 11.01 -18.18
CA ARG A 260 11.06 11.63 -19.45
C ARG A 260 12.56 11.93 -19.45
N GLY A 261 13.25 11.74 -20.57
CA GLY A 261 14.63 12.20 -20.75
C GLY A 261 15.69 11.52 -19.89
N LEU A 262 15.40 10.32 -19.39
CA LEU A 262 16.43 9.44 -18.86
C LEU A 262 17.52 9.21 -19.91
N GLU A 263 18.75 9.00 -19.49
CA GLU A 263 19.77 8.46 -20.40
C GLU A 263 19.29 7.13 -21.00
N LYS A 264 19.74 6.84 -22.22
CA LYS A 264 19.33 5.65 -22.97
C LYS A 264 19.58 4.34 -22.23
N SER A 265 20.60 4.27 -21.40
CA SER A 265 20.91 3.12 -20.54
C SER A 265 19.85 2.85 -19.47
N TYR A 266 18.99 3.82 -19.16
CA TYR A 266 18.01 3.79 -18.08
C TYR A 266 16.57 3.94 -18.57
N SER A 267 16.37 4.20 -19.86
CA SER A 267 15.08 4.61 -20.40
C SER A 267 14.09 3.47 -20.59
N ASN A 268 14.53 2.20 -20.57
CA ASN A 268 13.62 1.10 -20.83
C ASN A 268 12.71 0.83 -19.63
N ASN A 269 11.41 0.79 -19.87
CA ASN A 269 10.43 0.37 -18.90
C ASN A 269 10.24 -1.15 -18.96
N LYS A 270 11.00 -1.91 -18.16
CA LYS A 270 10.91 -3.38 -18.15
C LYS A 270 9.54 -3.91 -17.74
N PHE A 271 8.71 -3.14 -17.03
CA PHE A 271 7.34 -3.54 -16.74
C PHE A 271 6.45 -3.56 -18.00
N LEU A 272 6.86 -3.00 -19.14
CA LEU A 272 6.16 -3.22 -20.42
C LEU A 272 6.04 -4.70 -20.75
N ASN A 273 6.95 -5.54 -20.26
CA ASN A 273 6.92 -6.99 -20.47
C ASN A 273 5.99 -7.73 -19.49
N LEU A 274 5.30 -7.03 -18.58
CA LEU A 274 4.51 -7.66 -17.51
C LEU A 274 3.46 -8.64 -18.05
N ARG A 275 2.84 -8.37 -19.20
CA ARG A 275 1.87 -9.28 -19.85
C ARG A 275 2.38 -10.01 -21.09
N TYR A 276 3.66 -9.89 -21.43
CA TYR A 276 4.24 -10.51 -22.64
C TYR A 276 5.15 -11.67 -22.25
N LYS A 277 5.26 -12.67 -23.13
CA LYS A 277 6.11 -13.85 -22.87
C LYS A 277 7.59 -13.52 -22.98
N LYS A 278 7.96 -12.71 -23.97
CA LYS A 278 9.34 -12.33 -24.28
C LYS A 278 9.53 -10.84 -24.16
N SER A 279 8.77 -10.06 -24.91
CA SER A 279 8.89 -8.60 -24.90
C SER A 279 7.68 -7.92 -25.52
N PHE A 280 7.35 -6.75 -25.02
CA PHE A 280 6.39 -5.82 -25.62
C PHE A 280 6.65 -5.59 -27.13
N ASP A 281 7.92 -5.58 -27.56
CA ASP A 281 8.30 -5.27 -28.94
C ASP A 281 7.85 -6.32 -29.97
N TYR A 282 7.50 -7.53 -29.53
CA TYR A 282 6.89 -8.56 -30.40
C TYR A 282 5.40 -8.32 -30.64
N GLY A 283 4.81 -7.35 -29.94
CA GLY A 283 3.42 -6.94 -30.10
C GLY A 283 2.40 -7.97 -29.61
N PRO A 284 1.11 -7.80 -29.96
CA PRO A 284 0.00 -8.57 -29.38
C PRO A 284 0.09 -10.09 -29.56
N SER A 285 0.82 -10.58 -30.56
CA SER A 285 1.03 -12.03 -30.77
C SER A 285 1.86 -12.69 -29.66
N ASP A 286 2.64 -11.93 -28.90
CA ASP A 286 3.48 -12.42 -27.81
C ASP A 286 2.83 -12.23 -26.42
N ILE A 287 1.57 -11.78 -26.36
CA ILE A 287 0.82 -11.68 -25.11
C ILE A 287 0.78 -13.05 -24.43
N ASP A 288 1.15 -13.05 -23.16
CA ASP A 288 1.15 -14.23 -22.30
C ASP A 288 -0.27 -14.52 -21.81
N ARG A 289 -1.00 -15.33 -22.57
CA ARG A 289 -2.35 -15.77 -22.22
C ARG A 289 -2.39 -16.60 -20.94
N GLU A 290 -1.35 -17.41 -20.70
CA GLU A 290 -1.26 -18.22 -19.48
C GLU A 290 -1.11 -17.32 -18.26
N TYR A 291 -0.29 -16.27 -18.34
CA TYR A 291 -0.25 -15.23 -17.32
C TYR A 291 -1.63 -14.60 -17.05
N LEU A 292 -2.36 -14.18 -18.09
CA LEU A 292 -3.69 -13.56 -17.90
C LEU A 292 -4.72 -14.53 -17.31
N GLU A 293 -4.64 -15.82 -17.65
CA GLU A 293 -5.49 -16.85 -17.05
C GLU A 293 -5.11 -17.12 -15.59
N ASN A 294 -3.82 -17.17 -15.28
CA ASN A 294 -3.32 -17.50 -13.96
C ASN A 294 -3.43 -16.34 -12.97
N TYR A 295 -3.19 -15.10 -13.39
CA TYR A 295 -3.12 -13.93 -12.50
C TYR A 295 -4.26 -12.93 -12.74
N GLY A 296 -5.04 -13.10 -13.80
CA GLY A 296 -6.22 -12.31 -14.05
C GLY A 296 -7.32 -12.57 -13.02
N ASN A 297 -8.17 -11.58 -12.79
CA ASN A 297 -9.36 -11.74 -11.97
C ASN A 297 -10.26 -12.86 -12.53
N TYR A 298 -10.38 -13.96 -11.77
CA TYR A 298 -11.19 -15.12 -12.12
C TYR A 298 -12.69 -14.94 -11.79
N ASN A 299 -13.04 -14.02 -10.89
CA ASN A 299 -14.42 -13.82 -10.43
C ASN A 299 -14.85 -12.35 -10.57
N PRO A 300 -15.12 -11.89 -11.80
CA PRO A 300 -15.48 -10.49 -12.07
C PRO A 300 -16.81 -10.05 -11.45
N LEU A 301 -17.66 -11.00 -11.01
CA LEU A 301 -18.91 -10.71 -10.31
C LEU A 301 -18.68 -10.24 -8.86
N LYS A 302 -17.58 -10.67 -8.24
CA LYS A 302 -17.24 -10.33 -6.84
C LYS A 302 -16.10 -9.32 -6.73
N PHE A 303 -15.29 -9.17 -7.78
CA PHE A 303 -14.09 -8.33 -7.74
C PHE A 303 -13.95 -7.48 -9.00
N VAL A 304 -13.32 -6.32 -8.85
CA VAL A 304 -12.96 -5.38 -9.91
C VAL A 304 -11.53 -5.66 -10.36
N SER A 305 -11.34 -5.84 -11.66
CA SER A 305 -10.01 -5.96 -12.26
C SER A 305 -9.25 -4.63 -12.23
N TYR A 306 -7.92 -4.72 -12.07
CA TYR A 306 -7.03 -3.58 -12.25
C TYR A 306 -6.95 -3.17 -13.72
N ARG A 307 -6.95 -1.86 -13.94
CA ARG A 307 -6.55 -1.25 -15.23
C ARG A 307 -5.09 -0.86 -15.15
N PHE A 308 -4.26 -1.47 -15.98
CA PHE A 308 -2.86 -1.15 -16.09
C PHE A 308 -2.63 -0.10 -17.18
N GLU A 309 -1.71 0.81 -16.90
CA GLU A 309 -1.14 1.76 -17.86
C GLU A 309 0.38 1.82 -17.62
N ILE A 310 1.15 1.33 -18.57
CA ILE A 310 2.61 1.29 -18.49
C ILE A 310 3.16 2.19 -19.60
N ILE A 311 3.98 3.16 -19.22
CA ILE A 311 4.39 4.26 -20.09
C ILE A 311 5.92 4.31 -20.12
N GLU A 312 6.46 4.38 -21.33
CA GLU A 312 7.87 4.63 -21.62
C GLU A 312 8.01 5.87 -22.51
N TYR A 313 9.08 6.63 -22.32
CA TYR A 313 9.42 7.79 -23.13
C TYR A 313 10.72 7.58 -23.90
N ASP A 314 10.80 8.19 -25.09
CA ASP A 314 12.03 8.20 -25.90
C ASP A 314 13.10 9.06 -25.19
N PRO A 315 14.29 8.51 -24.87
CA PRO A 315 15.37 9.27 -24.23
C PRO A 315 15.85 10.44 -25.10
N ASP A 316 15.78 10.32 -26.43
CA ASP A 316 16.23 11.34 -27.38
C ASP A 316 15.17 12.44 -27.60
N LYS A 317 13.91 12.19 -27.22
CA LYS A 317 12.76 13.11 -27.39
C LYS A 317 11.96 13.26 -26.09
N PRO A 318 12.53 13.82 -25.02
CA PRO A 318 11.92 13.87 -23.69
C PRO A 318 10.63 14.68 -23.58
N ASP A 319 10.39 15.58 -24.53
CA ASP A 319 9.23 16.48 -24.53
C ASP A 319 8.12 15.98 -25.48
N ALA A 320 8.35 14.85 -26.17
CA ALA A 320 7.35 14.22 -27.01
C ALA A 320 6.31 13.42 -26.20
N GLU A 321 5.28 12.98 -26.90
CA GLU A 321 4.38 11.94 -26.40
C GLU A 321 5.15 10.65 -26.05
N PRO A 322 4.61 9.80 -25.17
CA PRO A 322 5.20 8.51 -24.84
C PRO A 322 5.62 7.71 -26.08
N SER A 323 6.79 7.08 -26.02
CA SER A 323 7.31 6.21 -27.09
C SER A 323 6.60 4.86 -27.12
N LYS A 324 6.28 4.31 -25.94
CA LYS A 324 5.53 3.07 -25.77
C LYS A 324 4.48 3.24 -24.67
N VAL A 325 3.30 2.70 -24.93
CA VAL A 325 2.19 2.70 -23.99
C VAL A 325 1.51 1.34 -24.04
N ASP A 326 1.51 0.62 -22.93
CA ASP A 326 0.75 -0.61 -22.77
C ASP A 326 -0.44 -0.37 -21.84
N LYS A 327 -1.65 -0.62 -22.34
CA LYS A 327 -2.91 -0.47 -21.59
C LYS A 327 -3.67 -1.76 -21.65
N PHE A 328 -4.07 -2.28 -20.49
CA PHE A 328 -4.83 -3.51 -20.41
C PHE A 328 -5.60 -3.65 -19.09
N VAL A 329 -6.55 -4.58 -19.09
CA VAL A 329 -7.30 -4.98 -17.89
C VAL A 329 -6.82 -6.34 -17.44
N LEU A 330 -6.40 -6.46 -16.17
CA LEU A 330 -5.97 -7.74 -15.61
C LEU A 330 -7.20 -8.61 -15.27
N SER A 331 -7.67 -9.34 -16.27
CA SER A 331 -8.81 -10.25 -16.18
C SER A 331 -8.54 -11.50 -17.02
N LYS A 332 -9.21 -12.61 -16.68
CA LYS A 332 -9.12 -13.86 -17.46
C LYS A 332 -9.46 -13.65 -18.95
N HIS A 333 -10.33 -12.70 -19.25
CA HIS A 333 -10.76 -12.37 -20.62
C HIS A 333 -9.99 -11.18 -21.22
N GLY A 334 -8.89 -10.77 -20.59
CA GLY A 334 -8.21 -9.47 -20.75
C GLY A 334 -7.64 -9.16 -22.13
N ILE A 335 -8.52 -8.75 -23.04
CA ILE A 335 -8.19 -7.94 -24.22
C ILE A 335 -8.53 -6.48 -23.90
#